data_AF-A0A553PHR3-F1
#
_entry.id   AF-A0A553PHR3-F1
#
_cell.length_a   1.000
_cell.length_b   1.000
_cell.length_c   1.000
_cell.angle_alpha   90.00
_cell.angle_beta   90.00
_cell.angle_gamma   90.00
#
_symmetry.space_group_name_H-M   'P 1'
#
loop_
_entity.id
_entity.type
_entity.pdbx_description
1 polymer ?
#
loop_
_entity_poly.entity_id
_entity_poly.type
_entity_poly.pdbx_seq_one_letter_code
_entity_poly.pdbx_strand_id
1 'polypeptide(L)'
;MISLVRSLLLFVFLGQIAHGEEDSSEKRFYAKRLAQLQELLAQRRSMNCPCGIAKRGEQRSPNVDQMSDAKPRIVNGYEPEYRPWMTFIQQRTLDNKLKICGGSIINKRWILTAAHCICMTMPCKQDPSKAGTVIDFDPKEYFRVVVGLKDLALLPRYPESTHVIVDIVVHPKYFFGKNERDDIALLKLENELIFSDKIMPICLPYGTRFPDQLGEVFVAGWGARHELKCTTNEYGPVRNSKCKFPFRYKMMLAHECIKMSNPTSLDAMCRMLKKKQNFSVFPPEGVVHIDIERKGKADDDSLMTRCFNQSVGEYGWCGTCIESEKTPGRPGYCGTNATNGEDEAVDVEAFQSWGFCNKHCSNSNPLKDILQEVKLELVPRASCESLGGFMNVSTKTELCAGHRVFTSRHEYYANKNSEEPDLSFEIKAKDEREVSYGGKDACVGDSGGPLWKWIGKKRPRAFAIGVVSRGKGCARKDNPGIYTRVKLYLDWIFAHAGDDKCS
;
A
#
# COMPACT_ATOMS: atom_id res chain seq x y z
N MET A 1 6.99 -45.18 -0.05
CA MET A 1 7.54 -43.94 -0.64
C MET A 1 8.95 -43.59 -0.14
N ILE A 2 9.21 -43.45 1.17
CA ILE A 2 10.57 -43.21 1.71
C ILE A 2 11.55 -44.36 1.36
N SER A 3 11.06 -45.60 1.36
CA SER A 3 11.82 -46.79 0.91
C SER A 3 12.18 -46.79 -0.59
N LEU A 4 11.30 -46.24 -1.44
CA LEU A 4 11.52 -46.08 -2.88
C LEU A 4 12.55 -44.98 -3.18
N VAL A 5 12.58 -43.91 -2.39
CA VAL A 5 13.54 -42.80 -2.54
C VAL A 5 14.94 -43.21 -2.07
N ARG A 6 15.05 -43.99 -0.98
CA ARG A 6 16.33 -44.60 -0.58
C ARG A 6 16.86 -45.57 -1.63
N SER A 7 15.98 -46.36 -2.24
CA SER A 7 16.37 -47.28 -3.32
C SER A 7 16.82 -46.53 -4.58
N LEU A 8 16.16 -45.44 -4.98
CA LEU A 8 16.59 -44.63 -6.13
C LEU A 8 17.91 -43.88 -5.88
N LEU A 9 18.13 -43.34 -4.68
CA LEU A 9 19.38 -42.69 -4.30
C LEU A 9 20.54 -43.68 -4.27
N LEU A 10 20.30 -44.92 -3.78
CA LEU A 10 21.29 -46.01 -3.87
C LEU A 10 21.59 -46.36 -5.33
N PHE A 11 20.59 -46.41 -6.22
CA PHE A 11 20.79 -46.70 -7.64
C PHE A 11 21.59 -45.61 -8.37
N VAL A 12 21.38 -44.33 -8.04
CA VAL A 12 22.18 -43.22 -8.59
C VAL A 12 23.61 -43.25 -8.07
N PHE A 13 23.81 -43.56 -6.79
CA PHE A 13 25.16 -43.69 -6.19
C PHE A 13 25.91 -44.92 -6.72
N LEU A 14 25.21 -46.03 -6.94
CA LEU A 14 25.80 -47.27 -7.48
C LEU A 14 26.06 -47.17 -8.99
N GLY A 15 25.25 -46.40 -9.74
CA GLY A 15 25.49 -46.10 -11.15
C GLY A 15 26.78 -45.30 -11.39
N GLN A 16 27.08 -44.34 -10.52
CA GLN A 16 28.30 -43.53 -10.59
C GLN A 16 29.61 -44.30 -10.33
N ILE A 17 29.54 -45.47 -9.68
CA ILE A 17 30.71 -46.30 -9.38
C ILE A 17 30.98 -47.32 -10.49
N ALA A 18 29.98 -47.62 -11.33
CA ALA A 18 30.06 -48.76 -12.23
C ALA A 18 30.69 -48.47 -13.59
N HIS A 19 30.45 -47.32 -14.25
CA HIS A 19 30.88 -47.12 -15.64
C HIS A 19 31.62 -45.79 -15.85
N GLY A 20 32.86 -45.89 -16.34
CA GLY A 20 33.61 -44.76 -16.88
C GLY A 20 32.97 -44.25 -18.17
N GLU A 21 33.05 -42.93 -18.35
CA GLU A 21 32.53 -42.14 -19.48
C GLU A 21 30.99 -42.11 -19.65
N GLU A 22 30.32 -41.32 -18.81
CA GLU A 22 28.90 -40.99 -18.95
C GLU A 22 28.66 -39.71 -19.77
N ASP A 23 27.78 -39.82 -20.78
CA ASP A 23 27.30 -38.77 -21.66
C ASP A 23 26.69 -37.57 -20.90
N SER A 24 27.05 -36.35 -21.33
CA SER A 24 26.59 -35.08 -20.77
C SER A 24 25.07 -34.90 -20.80
N SER A 25 24.37 -35.64 -21.68
CA SER A 25 22.91 -35.62 -21.81
C SER A 25 22.22 -36.32 -20.63
N GLU A 26 22.76 -37.45 -20.17
CA GLU A 26 22.23 -38.24 -19.05
C GLU A 26 22.37 -37.48 -17.73
N LYS A 27 23.53 -36.85 -17.49
CA LYS A 27 23.72 -35.99 -16.31
C LYS A 27 22.71 -34.84 -16.25
N ARG A 28 22.38 -34.21 -17.38
CA ARG A 28 21.34 -33.17 -17.44
C ARG A 28 19.94 -33.73 -17.18
N PHE A 29 19.65 -34.93 -17.67
CA PHE A 29 18.37 -35.60 -17.44
C PHE A 29 18.16 -35.93 -15.96
N TYR A 30 19.16 -36.55 -15.30
CA TYR A 30 19.11 -36.86 -13.87
C TYR A 30 19.08 -35.60 -13.00
N ALA A 31 19.85 -34.56 -13.33
CA ALA A 31 19.81 -33.28 -12.62
C ALA A 31 18.43 -32.59 -12.71
N LYS A 32 17.79 -32.59 -13.90
CA LYS A 32 16.42 -32.09 -14.07
C LYS A 32 15.41 -32.89 -13.25
N ARG A 33 15.49 -34.23 -13.25
CA ARG A 33 14.61 -35.07 -12.44
C ARG A 33 14.83 -34.85 -10.95
N LEU A 34 16.07 -34.68 -10.50
CA LEU A 34 16.40 -34.41 -9.10
C LEU A 34 15.82 -33.05 -8.65
N ALA A 35 15.96 -32.00 -9.48
CA ALA A 35 15.37 -30.70 -9.23
C ALA A 35 13.84 -30.77 -9.15
N GLN A 36 13.20 -31.51 -10.07
CA GLN A 36 11.76 -31.72 -10.08
C GLN A 36 11.27 -32.52 -8.86
N LEU A 37 12.07 -33.50 -8.39
CA LEU A 37 11.78 -34.26 -7.16
C LEU A 37 11.97 -33.42 -5.90
N GLN A 38 13.01 -32.57 -5.86
CA GLN A 38 13.25 -31.60 -4.80
C GLN A 38 12.11 -30.58 -4.73
N GLU A 39 11.63 -30.11 -5.87
CA GLU A 39 10.46 -29.23 -5.98
C GLU A 39 9.19 -29.91 -5.44
N LEU A 40 8.94 -31.17 -5.80
CA LEU A 40 7.80 -31.95 -5.28
C LEU A 40 7.91 -32.23 -3.77
N LEU A 41 9.12 -32.48 -3.26
CA LEU A 41 9.37 -32.68 -1.83
C LEU A 41 9.25 -31.37 -1.03
N ALA A 42 9.72 -30.25 -1.57
CA ALA A 42 9.53 -28.91 -1.01
C ALA A 42 8.05 -28.54 -0.98
N GLN A 43 7.31 -28.77 -2.07
CA GLN A 43 5.85 -28.59 -2.13
C GLN A 43 5.12 -29.45 -1.08
N ARG A 44 5.54 -30.71 -0.89
CA ARG A 44 4.93 -31.61 0.11
C ARG A 44 5.27 -31.23 1.55
N ARG A 45 6.48 -30.70 1.81
CA ARG A 45 6.88 -30.18 3.14
C ARG A 45 6.14 -28.89 3.48
N SER A 46 6.01 -27.97 2.51
CA SER A 46 5.23 -26.72 2.63
C SER A 46 3.74 -26.98 2.92
N MET A 47 3.15 -28.04 2.33
CA MET A 47 1.73 -28.37 2.54
C MET A 47 1.34 -28.75 3.98
N ASN A 48 2.27 -29.20 4.82
CA ASN A 48 1.99 -29.61 6.22
C ASN A 48 2.36 -28.54 7.26
N CYS A 49 2.89 -27.38 6.86
CA CYS A 49 3.13 -26.30 7.81
C CYS A 49 1.82 -25.52 8.08
N PRO A 50 1.46 -25.21 9.34
CA PRO A 50 0.36 -24.30 9.66
C PRO A 50 0.79 -22.85 9.42
N CYS A 51 0.85 -22.42 8.16
CA CYS A 51 1.09 -21.04 7.74
C CYS A 51 -0.19 -20.31 7.28
N GLY A 52 -0.21 -18.99 7.40
CA GLY A 52 -1.19 -18.10 6.77
C GLY A 52 -2.64 -18.30 7.23
N ILE A 53 -2.88 -18.87 8.41
CA ILE A 53 -4.23 -19.13 8.91
C ILE A 53 -4.67 -17.94 9.77
N ALA A 54 -5.64 -17.17 9.29
CA ALA A 54 -6.38 -16.26 10.15
C ALA A 54 -7.79 -16.05 9.58
N LYS A 55 -8.70 -15.47 10.37
CA LYS A 55 -9.99 -15.04 9.86
C LYS A 55 -9.76 -13.89 8.87
N ARG A 56 -10.17 -14.09 7.61
CA ARG A 56 -10.22 -13.00 6.63
C ARG A 56 -11.16 -11.93 7.19
N GLY A 57 -10.66 -10.71 7.35
CA GLY A 57 -11.54 -9.60 7.73
C GLY A 57 -12.56 -9.38 6.63
N GLU A 58 -13.85 -9.51 6.95
CA GLU A 58 -14.89 -8.89 6.12
C GLU A 58 -14.84 -7.40 6.42
N GLN A 59 -14.72 -6.55 5.39
CA GLN A 59 -15.13 -5.17 5.54
C GLN A 59 -16.62 -5.18 5.82
N ARG A 60 -17.01 -5.32 7.09
CA ARG A 60 -18.34 -4.88 7.49
C ARG A 60 -18.34 -3.38 7.24
N SER A 61 -19.16 -2.92 6.30
CA SER A 61 -19.62 -1.52 6.33
C SER A 61 -20.02 -1.26 7.78
N PRO A 62 -19.47 -0.23 8.45
CA PRO A 62 -19.87 0.03 9.81
C PRO A 62 -21.39 0.17 9.83
N ASN A 63 -22.06 -0.59 10.69
CA ASN A 63 -23.38 -0.18 11.14
C ASN A 63 -23.20 1.25 11.65
N VAL A 64 -24.01 2.17 11.13
CA VAL A 64 -23.96 3.61 11.38
C VAL A 64 -24.00 3.95 12.88
N ASP A 65 -24.41 2.99 13.72
CA ASP A 65 -24.62 3.17 15.16
C ASP A 65 -23.50 2.64 16.09
N GLN A 66 -22.40 2.07 15.58
CA GLN A 66 -21.27 1.65 16.45
C GLN A 66 -19.91 2.02 15.85
N MET A 67 -19.68 3.31 15.60
CA MET A 67 -18.38 3.83 15.25
C MET A 67 -17.69 4.32 16.53
N SER A 68 -16.78 3.51 17.10
CA SER A 68 -15.92 4.00 18.18
C SER A 68 -15.06 5.15 17.66
N ASP A 69 -14.97 6.27 18.39
CA ASP A 69 -14.24 7.52 18.07
C ASP A 69 -12.71 7.40 17.88
N ALA A 70 -12.20 6.17 17.75
CA ALA A 70 -10.78 5.90 17.73
C ALA A 70 -10.24 5.58 16.33
N LYS A 71 -9.10 6.19 16.00
CA LYS A 71 -8.56 6.33 14.65
C LYS A 71 -7.68 5.14 14.23
N PRO A 72 -7.81 4.62 12.99
CA PRO A 72 -6.93 3.57 12.46
C PRO A 72 -5.53 4.11 12.07
N ARG A 73 -4.43 3.47 12.50
CA ARG A 73 -3.13 3.38 11.78
C ARG A 73 -3.34 2.75 10.37
N ILE A 74 -2.47 2.94 9.39
CA ILE A 74 -2.79 2.76 7.94
C ILE A 74 -3.85 3.76 7.43
N VAL A 75 -3.63 4.34 6.23
CA VAL A 75 -4.54 5.40 5.71
C VAL A 75 -5.88 4.77 5.34
N ASN A 76 -6.96 5.25 5.97
CA ASN A 76 -8.32 4.72 5.80
C ASN A 76 -8.44 3.18 5.95
N GLY A 77 -7.60 2.60 6.82
CA GLY A 77 -7.66 1.20 7.23
C GLY A 77 -8.79 0.89 8.21
N TYR A 78 -8.89 -0.39 8.58
CA TYR A 78 -9.79 -0.91 9.61
C TYR A 78 -9.02 -1.80 10.59
N GLU A 79 -9.59 -2.00 11.78
CA GLU A 79 -9.01 -2.88 12.79
C GLU A 79 -9.31 -4.35 12.42
N PRO A 80 -8.30 -5.18 12.13
CA PRO A 80 -8.51 -6.57 11.82
C PRO A 80 -8.61 -7.43 13.09
N GLU A 81 -9.06 -8.67 12.92
CA GLU A 81 -8.73 -9.76 13.83
C GLU A 81 -7.20 -10.00 13.89
N TYR A 82 -6.74 -10.87 14.78
CA TYR A 82 -5.31 -11.22 14.85
C TYR A 82 -4.73 -11.60 13.48
N ARG A 83 -3.49 -11.17 13.24
CA ARG A 83 -2.66 -11.51 12.08
C ARG A 83 -1.38 -12.17 12.58
N PRO A 84 -1.36 -13.50 12.73
CA PRO A 84 -0.34 -14.17 13.53
C PRO A 84 1.09 -14.09 13.00
N TRP A 85 1.25 -13.72 11.74
CA TRP A 85 2.54 -13.54 11.08
C TRP A 85 3.11 -12.13 11.21
N MET A 86 2.35 -11.17 11.73
CA MET A 86 2.82 -9.79 11.83
C MET A 86 3.86 -9.65 12.92
N THR A 87 4.91 -8.89 12.62
CA THR A 87 5.93 -8.51 13.60
C THR A 87 6.11 -7.00 13.67
N PHE A 88 6.43 -6.50 14.86
CA PHE A 88 6.81 -5.12 15.08
C PHE A 88 8.30 -5.06 15.44
N ILE A 89 9.10 -4.51 14.52
CA ILE A 89 10.56 -4.43 14.64
C ILE A 89 10.91 -3.08 15.24
N GLN A 90 11.63 -3.13 16.36
CA GLN A 90 12.18 -1.98 17.05
C GLN A 90 13.67 -1.92 16.77
N GLN A 91 14.11 -0.80 16.20
CA GLN A 91 15.51 -0.49 15.95
C GLN A 91 15.91 0.70 16.79
N ARG A 92 16.92 0.54 17.63
CA ARG A 92 17.64 1.65 18.25
C ARG A 92 18.73 2.09 17.28
N THR A 93 18.72 3.35 16.85
CA THR A 93 19.74 3.90 15.94
C THR A 93 20.98 4.34 16.71
N LEU A 94 22.07 4.66 16.00
CA LEU A 94 23.32 5.16 16.60
C LEU A 94 23.11 6.46 17.41
N ASP A 95 22.16 7.30 17.01
CA ASP A 95 21.76 8.51 17.73
C ASP A 95 20.68 8.25 18.80
N ASN A 96 20.51 7.00 19.23
CA ASN A 96 19.56 6.56 20.25
C ASN A 96 18.07 6.83 19.94
N LYS A 97 17.71 7.07 18.67
CA LYS A 97 16.30 7.18 18.28
C LYS A 97 15.70 5.80 18.05
N LEU A 98 14.41 5.66 18.39
CA LEU A 98 13.64 4.46 18.08
C LEU A 98 13.06 4.61 16.66
N LYS A 99 13.54 3.77 15.74
CA LYS A 99 12.91 3.55 14.44
C LYS A 99 12.11 2.26 14.48
N ILE A 100 10.95 2.28 13.83
CA ILE A 100 10.02 1.15 13.79
C ILE A 100 9.85 0.65 12.35
N CYS A 101 9.71 -0.66 12.21
CA CYS A 101 9.35 -1.32 10.96
C CYS A 101 8.39 -2.48 11.23
N GLY A 102 7.71 -2.91 10.17
CA GLY A 102 7.02 -4.19 10.12
C GLY A 102 7.94 -5.33 9.68
N GLY A 103 7.42 -6.53 9.80
CA GLY A 103 8.04 -7.74 9.27
C GLY A 103 7.01 -8.87 9.21
N SER A 104 7.44 -10.01 8.68
CA SER A 104 6.63 -11.21 8.62
C SER A 104 7.37 -12.43 9.13
N ILE A 105 6.73 -13.19 10.01
CA ILE A 105 7.21 -14.51 10.43
C ILE A 105 7.14 -15.43 9.23
N ILE A 106 8.27 -16.01 8.81
CA ILE A 106 8.32 -16.95 7.68
C ILE A 106 8.58 -18.39 8.11
N ASN A 107 9.16 -18.60 9.30
CA ASN A 107 9.26 -19.89 9.95
C ASN A 107 9.47 -19.69 11.48
N LYS A 108 9.98 -20.70 12.20
CA LYS A 108 10.17 -20.63 13.65
C LYS A 108 11.28 -19.69 14.11
N ARG A 109 12.25 -19.37 13.26
CA ARG A 109 13.45 -18.58 13.64
C ARG A 109 13.70 -17.37 12.75
N TRP A 110 12.95 -17.19 11.68
CA TRP A 110 13.25 -16.18 10.68
C TRP A 110 12.07 -15.25 10.44
N ILE A 111 12.41 -13.95 10.40
CA ILE A 111 11.54 -12.86 10.03
C ILE A 111 12.00 -12.28 8.70
N LEU A 112 11.08 -12.10 7.77
CA LEU A 112 11.29 -11.38 6.51
C LEU A 112 10.89 -9.92 6.67
N THR A 113 11.77 -9.00 6.25
CA THR A 113 11.56 -7.55 6.31
C THR A 113 12.27 -6.83 5.15
N ALA A 114 12.24 -5.51 5.14
CA ALA A 114 12.92 -4.66 4.17
C ALA A 114 14.37 -4.39 4.59
N ALA A 115 15.28 -4.27 3.62
CA ALA A 115 16.69 -3.96 3.89
C ALA A 115 16.89 -2.52 4.38
N HIS A 116 16.07 -1.57 3.93
CA HIS A 116 16.12 -0.18 4.41
C HIS A 116 15.72 -0.04 5.89
N CYS A 117 15.01 -1.02 6.46
CA CYS A 117 14.77 -1.08 7.89
C CYS A 117 16.07 -1.29 8.68
N ILE A 118 17.12 -1.81 8.05
CA ILE A 118 18.42 -2.05 8.68
C ILE A 118 19.41 -0.96 8.25
N CYS A 119 19.69 -0.87 6.94
CA CYS A 119 20.86 -0.17 6.41
C CYS A 119 20.69 1.34 6.16
N MET A 120 19.49 1.89 6.37
CA MET A 120 19.25 3.33 6.21
C MET A 120 19.87 4.16 7.35
N THR A 121 20.01 3.56 8.52
CA THR A 121 20.43 4.25 9.76
C THR A 121 21.54 3.51 10.52
N MET A 122 22.04 2.40 9.97
CA MET A 122 23.11 1.57 10.53
C MET A 122 24.24 1.41 9.51
N PRO A 123 25.47 1.13 9.96
CA PRO A 123 26.60 0.91 9.06
C PRO A 123 26.45 -0.44 8.34
N CYS A 124 25.94 -0.37 7.11
CA CYS A 124 26.04 -1.45 6.14
C CYS A 124 27.11 -1.08 5.10
N LYS A 125 28.01 -2.01 4.79
CA LYS A 125 29.09 -1.81 3.82
C LYS A 125 28.89 -2.75 2.64
N GLN A 126 29.25 -2.32 1.43
CA GLN A 126 29.43 -3.25 0.33
C GLN A 126 30.76 -3.98 0.52
N ASP A 127 30.72 -5.30 0.51
CA ASP A 127 31.89 -6.16 0.50
C ASP A 127 32.03 -6.80 -0.89
N PRO A 128 32.99 -6.32 -1.72
CA PRO A 128 33.26 -6.91 -3.03
C PRO A 128 33.73 -8.36 -2.96
N SER A 129 34.33 -8.78 -1.84
CA SER A 129 34.90 -10.11 -1.64
C SER A 129 33.86 -11.16 -1.23
N LYS A 130 32.76 -10.73 -0.58
CA LYS A 130 31.64 -11.59 -0.17
C LYS A 130 30.40 -11.47 -1.05
N ALA A 131 30.54 -10.79 -2.20
CA ALA A 131 29.47 -10.53 -3.15
C ALA A 131 28.20 -10.01 -2.48
N GLY A 132 28.28 -8.92 -1.70
CA GLY A 132 27.06 -8.36 -1.10
C GLY A 132 27.22 -7.25 -0.08
N THR A 133 26.07 -6.73 0.34
CA THR A 133 25.95 -5.82 1.49
C THR A 133 26.09 -6.60 2.80
N VAL A 134 27.00 -6.16 3.67
CA VAL A 134 27.32 -6.77 4.96
C VAL A 134 27.06 -5.76 6.07
N ILE A 135 26.53 -6.24 7.20
CA ILE A 135 26.36 -5.44 8.42
C ILE A 135 27.65 -5.40 9.24
N ASP A 136 27.97 -4.25 9.84
CA ASP A 136 29.15 -4.04 10.68
C ASP A 136 28.75 -3.55 12.08
N PHE A 137 27.86 -4.30 12.73
CA PHE A 137 27.37 -4.06 14.09
C PHE A 137 26.77 -5.35 14.65
N ASP A 138 26.67 -5.49 15.97
CA ASP A 138 25.98 -6.62 16.60
C ASP A 138 24.45 -6.40 16.59
N PRO A 139 23.65 -7.23 15.89
CA PRO A 139 22.19 -7.11 15.88
C PRO A 139 21.57 -7.11 17.28
N LYS A 140 22.18 -7.81 18.26
CA LYS A 140 21.67 -7.93 19.63
C LYS A 140 21.62 -6.59 20.37
N GLU A 141 22.43 -5.63 19.98
CA GLU A 141 22.46 -4.31 20.63
C GLU A 141 21.35 -3.39 20.12
N TYR A 142 20.98 -3.52 18.84
CA TYR A 142 20.18 -2.52 18.15
C TYR A 142 18.76 -2.99 17.79
N PHE A 143 18.52 -4.30 17.68
CA PHE A 143 17.25 -4.82 17.15
C PHE A 143 16.50 -5.67 18.16
N ARG A 144 15.21 -5.38 18.30
CA ARG A 144 14.22 -6.23 18.98
C ARG A 144 13.04 -6.45 18.05
N VAL A 145 12.39 -7.60 18.17
CA VAL A 145 11.15 -7.88 17.43
C VAL A 145 10.06 -8.31 18.38
N VAL A 146 8.88 -7.72 18.25
CA VAL A 146 7.68 -8.06 18.99
C VAL A 146 6.76 -8.87 18.08
N VAL A 147 6.24 -9.98 18.58
CA VAL A 147 5.30 -10.86 17.87
C VAL A 147 4.09 -11.17 18.73
N GLY A 148 2.99 -11.65 18.14
CA GLY A 148 1.85 -12.18 18.92
C GLY A 148 0.96 -11.15 19.61
N LEU A 149 1.25 -9.85 19.47
CA LEU A 149 0.41 -8.77 19.96
C LEU A 149 -0.36 -8.12 18.81
N LYS A 150 -1.64 -7.83 19.04
CA LYS A 150 -2.45 -6.95 18.17
C LYS A 150 -2.38 -5.49 18.65
N ASP A 151 -2.42 -5.29 19.97
CA ASP A 151 -2.33 -3.99 20.62
C ASP A 151 -0.98 -3.87 21.34
N LEU A 152 -0.11 -2.98 20.85
CA LEU A 152 1.22 -2.77 21.40
C LEU A 152 1.19 -2.08 22.77
N ALA A 153 0.08 -1.46 23.17
CA ALA A 153 -0.09 -0.95 24.53
C ALA A 153 -0.05 -2.06 25.58
N LEU A 154 -0.26 -3.32 25.17
CA LEU A 154 -0.16 -4.50 26.03
C LEU A 154 1.26 -5.01 26.20
N LEU A 155 2.26 -4.46 25.49
CA LEU A 155 3.65 -4.93 25.56
C LEU A 155 4.21 -4.98 27.00
N PRO A 156 3.97 -3.98 27.89
CA PRO A 156 4.42 -4.06 29.29
C PRO A 156 3.82 -5.24 30.08
N ARG A 157 2.66 -5.74 29.65
CA ARG A 157 1.98 -6.89 30.27
C ARG A 157 2.46 -8.24 29.72
N TYR A 158 3.03 -8.24 28.51
CA TYR A 158 3.47 -9.44 27.80
C TYR A 158 4.93 -9.28 27.30
N PRO A 159 5.90 -9.07 28.19
CA PRO A 159 7.30 -8.84 27.81
C PRO A 159 7.92 -10.03 27.04
N GLU A 160 7.41 -11.25 27.24
CA GLU A 160 7.79 -12.47 26.53
C GLU A 160 7.51 -12.43 25.02
N SER A 161 6.67 -11.48 24.57
CA SER A 161 6.41 -11.23 23.15
C SER A 161 7.62 -10.62 22.43
N THR A 162 8.64 -10.16 23.16
CA THR A 162 9.86 -9.55 22.63
C THR A 162 10.97 -10.57 22.44
N HIS A 163 11.54 -10.63 21.25
CA HIS A 163 12.61 -11.54 20.87
C HIS A 163 13.88 -10.80 20.43
N VAL A 164 15.03 -11.42 20.72
CA VAL A 164 16.36 -10.94 20.34
C VAL A 164 16.72 -11.41 18.93
N ILE A 165 17.31 -10.52 18.16
CA ILE A 165 17.88 -10.81 16.84
C ILE A 165 19.36 -11.14 17.01
N VAL A 166 19.81 -12.26 16.46
CA VAL A 166 21.21 -12.75 16.57
C VAL A 166 21.98 -12.68 15.27
N ASP A 167 21.27 -12.56 14.15
CA ASP A 167 21.87 -12.47 12.82
C ASP A 167 20.94 -11.71 11.86
N ILE A 168 21.53 -11.03 10.89
CA ILE A 168 20.82 -10.25 9.87
C ILE A 168 21.46 -10.53 8.51
N VAL A 169 20.66 -11.00 7.57
CA VAL A 169 21.09 -11.20 6.18
C VAL A 169 20.40 -10.19 5.29
N VAL A 170 21.16 -9.21 4.80
CA VAL A 170 20.69 -8.24 3.82
C VAL A 170 20.92 -8.82 2.42
N HIS A 171 19.96 -8.66 1.51
CA HIS A 171 20.16 -9.14 0.15
C HIS A 171 21.37 -8.46 -0.50
N PRO A 172 22.28 -9.23 -1.14
CA PRO A 172 23.57 -8.71 -1.59
C PRO A 172 23.50 -7.58 -2.62
N LYS A 173 22.40 -7.52 -3.40
CA LYS A 173 22.19 -6.47 -4.41
C LYS A 173 21.60 -5.18 -3.85
N TYR A 174 21.13 -5.18 -2.60
CA TYR A 174 20.59 -3.97 -1.99
C TYR A 174 21.69 -2.94 -1.80
N PHE A 175 21.47 -1.72 -2.30
CA PHE A 175 22.40 -0.61 -2.11
C PHE A 175 21.65 0.67 -1.72
N PHE A 176 21.87 1.11 -0.50
CA PHE A 176 21.30 2.36 0.00
C PHE A 176 21.92 3.57 -0.73
N GLY A 177 21.09 4.53 -1.15
CA GLY A 177 21.54 5.75 -1.84
C GLY A 177 21.64 5.68 -3.36
N LYS A 178 21.43 4.52 -4.01
CA LYS A 178 21.19 4.42 -5.46
C LYS A 178 20.05 3.43 -5.77
N ASN A 179 18.94 3.95 -6.30
CA ASN A 179 17.77 3.22 -6.80
C ASN A 179 17.02 2.28 -5.82
N GLU A 180 17.45 2.09 -4.56
CA GLU A 180 16.73 1.37 -3.47
C GLU A 180 16.02 0.07 -3.91
N ARG A 181 16.63 -0.67 -4.84
CA ARG A 181 16.13 -1.94 -5.34
C ARG A 181 16.58 -3.09 -4.46
N ASP A 182 15.95 -4.24 -4.65
CA ASP A 182 16.27 -5.46 -3.90
C ASP A 182 16.14 -5.25 -2.37
N ASP A 183 15.18 -4.41 -1.98
CA ASP A 183 14.94 -3.99 -0.61
C ASP A 183 14.27 -5.11 0.20
N ILE A 184 15.08 -6.08 0.59
CA ILE A 184 14.68 -7.29 1.30
C ILE A 184 15.81 -7.79 2.21
N ALA A 185 15.43 -8.22 3.41
CA ALA A 185 16.35 -8.73 4.42
C ALA A 185 15.69 -9.80 5.30
N LEU A 186 16.52 -10.62 5.94
CA LEU A 186 16.12 -11.66 6.88
C LEU A 186 16.71 -11.37 8.25
N LEU A 187 15.90 -11.53 9.30
CA LEU A 187 16.34 -11.44 10.69
C LEU A 187 16.22 -12.81 11.36
N LYS A 188 17.29 -13.28 12.00
CA LYS A 188 17.33 -14.54 12.73
C LYS A 188 17.09 -14.30 14.22
N LEU A 189 16.12 -15.02 14.78
CA LEU A 189 15.81 -15.03 16.20
C LEU A 189 16.79 -15.92 16.97
N GLU A 190 17.10 -15.53 18.21
CA GLU A 190 17.89 -16.36 19.13
C GLU A 190 17.18 -17.68 19.45
N ASN A 191 15.89 -17.60 19.76
CA ASN A 191 15.05 -18.72 20.20
C ASN A 191 13.94 -19.02 19.19
N GLU A 192 13.50 -20.29 19.14
CA GLU A 192 12.37 -20.68 18.31
C GLU A 192 11.06 -20.10 18.83
N LEU A 193 10.24 -19.64 17.90
CA LEU A 193 8.85 -19.29 18.17
C LEU A 193 8.02 -20.56 18.41
N ILE A 194 7.17 -20.48 19.43
CA ILE A 194 6.12 -21.47 19.69
C ILE A 194 4.88 -21.02 18.94
N PHE A 195 4.49 -21.78 17.92
CA PHE A 195 3.31 -21.44 17.12
C PHE A 195 2.01 -21.60 17.91
N SER A 196 1.12 -20.65 17.72
CA SER A 196 -0.20 -20.54 18.34
C SER A 196 -1.19 -19.91 17.35
N ASP A 197 -2.40 -19.64 17.82
CA ASP A 197 -3.39 -18.83 17.09
C ASP A 197 -2.99 -17.35 16.94
N LYS A 198 -1.99 -16.88 17.71
CA LYS A 198 -1.47 -15.50 17.70
C LYS A 198 -0.09 -15.38 17.08
N ILE A 199 0.68 -16.46 17.00
CA ILE A 199 2.04 -16.48 16.44
C ILE A 199 2.12 -17.61 15.42
N MET A 200 2.25 -17.27 14.13
CA MET A 200 2.40 -18.29 13.08
C MET A 200 3.03 -17.71 11.82
N PRO A 201 3.66 -18.54 10.97
CA PRO A 201 4.29 -18.03 9.76
C PRO A 201 3.25 -17.65 8.70
N ILE A 202 3.58 -16.69 7.84
CA ILE A 202 2.85 -16.46 6.59
C ILE A 202 3.31 -17.50 5.54
N CYS A 203 2.45 -17.87 4.59
CA CYS A 203 2.85 -18.85 3.59
C CYS A 203 3.77 -18.26 2.51
N LEU A 204 4.84 -18.98 2.19
CA LEU A 204 5.72 -18.74 1.03
C LEU A 204 5.63 -19.95 0.08
N PRO A 205 4.86 -19.88 -1.01
CA PRO A 205 4.72 -21.00 -1.93
C PRO A 205 5.92 -21.05 -2.88
N TYR A 206 6.56 -22.22 -3.04
CA TYR A 206 7.60 -22.41 -4.04
C TYR A 206 7.02 -22.66 -5.45
N GLY A 207 7.77 -22.26 -6.49
CA GLY A 207 7.51 -22.65 -7.88
C GLY A 207 6.41 -21.85 -8.61
N THR A 208 5.88 -22.44 -9.68
CA THR A 208 4.99 -21.78 -10.67
C THR A 208 3.62 -21.35 -10.14
N ARG A 209 3.23 -21.80 -8.94
CA ARG A 209 1.94 -21.49 -8.30
C ARG A 209 1.97 -20.22 -7.44
N PHE A 210 3.03 -19.43 -7.49
CA PHE A 210 3.14 -18.18 -6.74
C PHE A 210 2.00 -17.20 -7.11
N PRO A 211 1.20 -16.71 -6.14
CA PRO A 211 -0.03 -15.97 -6.41
C PRO A 211 0.20 -14.47 -6.63
N ASP A 212 1.16 -14.06 -7.46
CA ASP A 212 1.46 -12.65 -7.76
C ASP A 212 0.74 -12.10 -9.01
N GLN A 213 -0.31 -12.77 -9.47
CA GLN A 213 -1.18 -12.23 -10.53
C GLN A 213 -2.02 -11.05 -10.00
N LEU A 214 -2.65 -10.27 -10.89
CA LEU A 214 -3.52 -9.15 -10.50
C LEU A 214 -4.67 -9.55 -9.56
N GLY A 215 -5.22 -8.57 -8.86
CA GLY A 215 -6.36 -8.72 -7.97
C GLY A 215 -6.12 -8.17 -6.58
N GLU A 216 -7.04 -8.51 -5.67
CA GLU A 216 -7.09 -8.00 -4.31
C GLU A 216 -5.90 -8.48 -3.46
N VAL A 217 -5.33 -7.55 -2.70
CA VAL A 217 -4.19 -7.76 -1.80
C VAL A 217 -4.41 -7.01 -0.50
N PHE A 218 -3.67 -7.40 0.53
CA PHE A 218 -3.82 -6.88 1.89
C PHE A 218 -2.47 -6.47 2.45
N VAL A 219 -2.48 -5.39 3.23
CA VAL A 219 -1.34 -4.92 4.02
C VAL A 219 -1.83 -4.58 5.41
N ALA A 220 -1.02 -4.87 6.42
CA ALA A 220 -1.28 -4.49 7.80
C ALA A 220 -0.02 -3.97 8.47
N GLY A 221 -0.20 -3.25 9.57
CA GLY A 221 0.90 -2.75 10.38
C GLY A 221 0.47 -1.74 11.44
N TRP A 222 1.48 -1.32 12.20
CA TRP A 222 1.39 -0.32 13.26
C TRP A 222 2.12 0.96 12.84
N GLY A 223 2.25 1.22 11.54
CA GLY A 223 2.85 2.45 11.04
C GLY A 223 2.15 3.69 11.60
N ALA A 224 2.94 4.72 11.88
CA ALA A 224 2.40 6.04 12.16
C ALA A 224 1.85 6.63 10.86
N ARG A 225 0.77 7.39 10.97
CA ARG A 225 0.18 8.14 9.87
C ARG A 225 1.04 9.34 9.47
N HIS A 226 2.37 9.28 9.38
CA HIS A 226 3.19 10.51 9.31
C HIS A 226 3.06 11.33 8.00
N GLU A 227 1.97 11.18 7.26
CA GLU A 227 1.25 12.27 6.61
C GLU A 227 -0.10 12.60 7.31
N LEU A 228 -0.10 12.95 8.61
CA LEU A 228 -1.27 13.40 9.41
C LEU A 228 -1.70 14.82 8.99
N LYS A 229 -1.56 15.14 7.71
CA LYS A 229 -2.15 16.34 7.14
C LYS A 229 -3.56 15.93 6.74
N CYS A 230 -4.54 16.71 7.16
CA CYS A 230 -5.90 16.58 6.66
C CYS A 230 -5.86 16.46 5.13
N THR A 231 -6.49 15.42 4.57
CA THR A 231 -6.54 15.18 3.13
C THR A 231 -7.96 15.18 2.63
N THR A 232 -8.12 15.50 1.35
CA THR A 232 -9.36 15.29 0.63
C THR A 232 -9.60 13.81 0.37
N ASN A 233 -10.85 13.39 0.28
CA ASN A 233 -11.25 12.03 -0.07
C ASN A 233 -11.26 11.85 -1.60
N GLU A 234 -11.73 10.69 -2.06
CA GLU A 234 -11.81 10.36 -3.48
C GLU A 234 -12.97 11.04 -4.23
N TYR A 235 -13.83 11.77 -3.53
CA TYR A 235 -14.97 12.50 -4.07
C TYR A 235 -14.64 14.00 -4.10
N GLY A 236 -14.89 14.64 -5.25
CA GLY A 236 -14.61 16.06 -5.44
C GLY A 236 -13.47 16.33 -6.44
N PRO A 237 -13.13 17.61 -6.66
CA PRO A 237 -12.26 18.00 -7.76
C PRO A 237 -10.81 17.59 -7.57
N VAL A 238 -10.28 17.79 -6.37
CA VAL A 238 -8.92 17.37 -6.03
C VAL A 238 -9.00 16.18 -5.08
N ARG A 239 -8.81 14.98 -5.65
CA ARG A 239 -8.92 13.70 -4.93
C ARG A 239 -7.64 13.39 -4.14
N ASN A 240 -7.79 12.84 -2.93
CA ASN A 240 -6.69 12.25 -2.14
C ASN A 240 -5.45 13.17 -2.00
N SER A 241 -5.69 14.48 -1.85
CA SER A 241 -4.67 15.51 -1.79
C SER A 241 -4.63 16.18 -0.42
N LYS A 242 -3.49 16.76 -0.07
CA LYS A 242 -3.36 17.49 1.20
C LYS A 242 -4.21 18.75 1.19
N CYS A 243 -5.05 18.90 2.20
CA CYS A 243 -5.71 20.16 2.50
C CYS A 243 -4.67 21.22 2.87
N LYS A 244 -4.90 22.45 2.41
CA LYS A 244 -4.12 23.63 2.77
C LYS A 244 -4.98 24.52 3.65
N PHE A 245 -4.44 24.85 4.81
CA PHE A 245 -5.03 25.80 5.76
C PHE A 245 -4.06 26.98 5.99
N PRO A 246 -4.59 28.21 6.15
CA PRO A 246 -5.98 28.56 5.86
C PRO A 246 -6.31 28.54 4.36
N PHE A 247 -7.59 28.56 4.00
CA PHE A 247 -8.07 28.76 2.63
C PHE A 247 -9.23 29.77 2.60
N ARG A 248 -9.42 30.47 1.48
CA ARG A 248 -10.49 31.45 1.31
C ARG A 248 -11.66 30.84 0.57
N TYR A 249 -12.85 31.08 1.11
CA TYR A 249 -14.10 30.76 0.43
C TYR A 249 -15.09 31.89 0.65
N LYS A 250 -15.53 32.52 -0.44
CA LYS A 250 -16.27 33.80 -0.39
C LYS A 250 -15.44 34.84 0.37
N MET A 251 -16.04 35.51 1.36
CA MET A 251 -15.37 36.48 2.22
C MET A 251 -14.81 35.86 3.52
N MET A 252 -14.77 34.53 3.64
CA MET A 252 -14.31 33.84 4.86
C MET A 252 -12.93 33.21 4.67
N LEU A 253 -12.14 33.29 5.73
CA LEU A 253 -10.87 32.58 5.88
C LEU A 253 -11.08 31.36 6.80
N ALA A 254 -10.87 30.16 6.27
CA ALA A 254 -11.12 28.91 6.98
C ALA A 254 -9.80 28.23 7.38
N HIS A 255 -9.65 27.91 8.67
CA HIS A 255 -8.47 27.24 9.23
C HIS A 255 -8.67 25.73 9.43
N GLU A 256 -9.86 25.22 9.12
CA GLU A 256 -10.25 23.83 9.25
C GLU A 256 -11.28 23.45 8.17
N CYS A 257 -11.66 22.18 8.11
CA CYS A 257 -12.69 21.74 7.18
C CYS A 257 -14.04 22.36 7.53
N ILE A 258 -14.70 22.93 6.52
CA ILE A 258 -15.97 23.64 6.73
C ILE A 258 -17.15 22.78 6.27
N LYS A 259 -18.22 22.75 7.08
CA LYS A 259 -19.47 22.02 6.82
C LYS A 259 -20.54 22.89 6.16
N MET A 260 -20.14 23.68 5.18
CA MET A 260 -21.03 24.56 4.40
C MET A 260 -20.98 24.21 2.92
N SER A 261 -21.85 24.81 2.11
CA SER A 261 -21.90 24.54 0.68
C SER A 261 -20.53 24.74 0.03
N ASN A 262 -20.14 23.77 -0.80
CA ASN A 262 -18.83 23.76 -1.44
C ASN A 262 -18.80 24.63 -2.71
N PRO A 263 -17.62 24.91 -3.29
CA PRO A 263 -17.47 25.82 -4.43
C PRO A 263 -18.30 25.46 -5.66
N THR A 264 -18.62 24.18 -5.90
CA THR A 264 -19.51 23.76 -7.01
C THR A 264 -20.88 24.47 -6.94
N SER A 265 -21.35 24.76 -5.73
CA SER A 265 -22.65 25.41 -5.54
C SER A 265 -22.71 26.86 -6.05
N LEU A 266 -21.55 27.49 -6.30
CA LEU A 266 -21.49 28.86 -6.82
C LEU A 266 -21.64 28.91 -8.34
N ASP A 267 -21.33 27.82 -9.04
CA ASP A 267 -21.41 27.77 -10.50
C ASP A 267 -22.87 27.81 -10.99
N ALA A 268 -23.15 28.72 -11.92
CA ALA A 268 -24.50 28.92 -12.45
C ALA A 268 -25.00 27.68 -13.22
N MET A 269 -24.16 27.10 -14.09
CA MET A 269 -24.53 25.95 -14.92
C MET A 269 -24.82 24.71 -14.06
N CYS A 270 -24.00 24.44 -13.04
CA CYS A 270 -24.24 23.34 -12.12
C CYS A 270 -25.53 23.50 -11.31
N ARG A 271 -25.86 24.73 -10.89
CA ARG A 271 -27.14 25.03 -10.23
C ARG A 271 -28.32 24.85 -11.16
N MET A 272 -28.22 25.34 -12.40
CA MET A 272 -29.27 25.18 -13.41
C MET A 272 -29.54 23.72 -13.73
N LEU A 273 -28.48 22.92 -13.97
CA LEU A 273 -28.61 21.50 -14.29
C LEU A 273 -29.33 20.75 -13.16
N LYS A 274 -28.90 20.95 -11.91
CA LYS A 274 -29.53 20.35 -10.73
C LYS A 274 -31.02 20.68 -10.66
N LYS A 275 -31.39 21.95 -10.90
CA LYS A 275 -32.78 22.42 -10.87
C LYS A 275 -33.60 21.81 -12.02
N LYS A 276 -33.09 21.85 -13.26
CA LYS A 276 -33.82 21.36 -14.46
C LYS A 276 -34.03 19.85 -14.43
N GLN A 277 -33.02 19.08 -14.01
CA GLN A 277 -33.10 17.62 -13.95
C GLN A 277 -33.73 17.10 -12.65
N ASN A 278 -34.14 18.00 -11.75
CA ASN A 278 -34.77 17.68 -10.48
C ASN A 278 -34.00 16.64 -9.64
N PHE A 279 -32.67 16.78 -9.60
CA PHE A 279 -31.82 15.86 -8.87
C PHE A 279 -31.94 16.08 -7.36
N SER A 280 -32.54 15.12 -6.65
CA SER A 280 -32.63 15.11 -5.18
C SER A 280 -31.25 15.01 -4.52
N VAL A 281 -30.36 14.23 -5.12
CA VAL A 281 -28.93 14.14 -4.81
C VAL A 281 -28.17 14.51 -6.07
N PHE A 282 -27.26 15.48 -5.96
CA PHE A 282 -26.48 15.97 -7.09
C PHE A 282 -24.97 15.78 -6.84
N PRO A 283 -24.25 15.09 -7.73
CA PRO A 283 -24.74 14.39 -8.92
C PRO A 283 -25.60 13.16 -8.55
N PRO A 284 -26.28 12.52 -9.52
CA PRO A 284 -27.06 11.30 -9.28
C PRO A 284 -26.26 10.23 -8.55
N GLU A 285 -26.96 9.31 -7.88
CA GLU A 285 -26.32 8.22 -7.15
C GLU A 285 -25.36 7.42 -8.03
N GLY A 286 -24.17 7.13 -7.50
CA GLY A 286 -23.13 6.43 -8.22
C GLY A 286 -22.40 7.27 -9.26
N VAL A 287 -22.63 8.59 -9.37
CA VAL A 287 -21.88 9.55 -10.20
C VAL A 287 -20.93 10.38 -9.33
N VAL A 288 -19.69 10.59 -9.78
CA VAL A 288 -18.72 11.41 -9.03
C VAL A 288 -18.74 12.87 -9.47
N HIS A 289 -18.79 13.10 -10.78
CA HIS A 289 -18.91 14.42 -11.37
C HIS A 289 -19.65 14.38 -12.71
N ILE A 290 -20.11 15.54 -13.15
CA ILE A 290 -20.80 15.74 -14.42
C ILE A 290 -20.01 16.76 -15.24
N ASP A 291 -19.70 16.44 -16.48
CA ASP A 291 -19.11 17.37 -17.43
C ASP A 291 -20.21 17.94 -18.33
N ILE A 292 -20.26 19.27 -18.47
CA ILE A 292 -21.23 20.01 -19.29
C ILE A 292 -20.45 20.67 -20.43
N GLU A 293 -20.65 20.19 -21.65
CA GLU A 293 -20.06 20.74 -22.86
C GLU A 293 -20.94 21.87 -23.42
N ARG A 294 -20.33 23.03 -23.68
CA ARG A 294 -20.98 24.15 -24.38
C ARG A 294 -20.40 24.28 -25.78
N LYS A 295 -21.24 24.20 -26.81
CA LYS A 295 -20.83 24.52 -28.18
C LYS A 295 -20.65 26.03 -28.33
N GLY A 296 -19.44 26.47 -28.67
CA GLY A 296 -19.15 27.84 -29.12
C GLY A 296 -19.70 28.11 -30.52
N LYS A 297 -19.59 29.37 -31.00
CA LYS A 297 -19.71 29.67 -32.43
C LYS A 297 -18.52 28.98 -33.14
N ALA A 298 -18.72 28.62 -34.42
CA ALA A 298 -17.71 27.93 -35.24
C ALA A 298 -16.32 28.57 -35.05
N ASP A 299 -15.34 27.72 -34.72
CA ASP A 299 -13.93 28.00 -34.35
C ASP A 299 -13.58 28.36 -32.88
N ASP A 300 -14.51 28.24 -31.92
CA ASP A 300 -14.22 28.44 -30.48
C ASP A 300 -14.21 27.11 -29.72
N ASP A 301 -13.13 26.86 -28.97
CA ASP A 301 -12.96 25.67 -28.11
C ASP A 301 -14.21 25.46 -27.25
N SER A 302 -14.77 24.25 -27.26
CA SER A 302 -15.93 23.91 -26.44
C SER A 302 -15.63 24.18 -24.96
N LEU A 303 -16.36 25.13 -24.35
CA LEU A 303 -16.20 25.47 -22.94
C LEU A 303 -16.82 24.36 -22.07
N MET A 304 -15.98 23.60 -21.39
CA MET A 304 -16.39 22.53 -20.46
C MET A 304 -16.63 23.06 -19.04
N THR A 305 -17.75 22.69 -18.42
CA THR A 305 -18.06 22.97 -17.01
C THR A 305 -18.19 21.66 -16.23
N ARG A 306 -17.47 21.50 -15.11
CA ARG A 306 -17.48 20.26 -14.32
C ARG A 306 -18.20 20.38 -12.99
N CYS A 307 -19.29 19.67 -12.80
CA CYS A 307 -20.08 19.74 -11.59
C CYS A 307 -19.81 18.55 -10.66
N PHE A 308 -19.44 18.83 -9.41
CA PHE A 308 -19.24 17.83 -8.36
C PHE A 308 -20.42 17.74 -7.39
N ASN A 309 -20.31 16.83 -6.43
CA ASN A 309 -21.29 16.71 -5.37
C ASN A 309 -21.48 18.04 -4.63
N GLN A 310 -22.72 18.47 -4.44
CA GLN A 310 -23.05 19.69 -3.70
C GLN A 310 -23.35 19.46 -2.22
N SER A 311 -23.40 18.19 -1.77
CA SER A 311 -23.39 17.82 -0.36
C SER A 311 -22.18 18.43 0.33
N VAL A 312 -22.30 18.72 1.63
CA VAL A 312 -21.18 19.23 2.44
C VAL A 312 -20.18 18.12 2.81
N GLY A 313 -20.51 16.86 2.50
CA GLY A 313 -19.74 15.69 2.91
C GLY A 313 -19.84 15.44 4.42
N GLU A 314 -19.48 14.24 4.86
CA GLU A 314 -19.57 13.86 6.28
C GLU A 314 -18.64 14.70 7.18
N TYR A 315 -17.45 15.03 6.66
CA TYR A 315 -16.37 15.72 7.39
C TYR A 315 -16.11 17.15 6.89
N GLY A 316 -17.02 17.72 6.09
CA GLY A 316 -16.82 19.03 5.45
C GLY A 316 -15.88 18.97 4.25
N TRP A 317 -15.37 20.12 3.83
CA TRP A 317 -14.43 20.25 2.72
C TRP A 317 -13.33 21.28 3.02
N CYS A 318 -12.23 21.21 2.28
CA CYS A 318 -11.06 22.07 2.44
C CYS A 318 -10.52 22.54 1.07
N GLY A 319 -9.75 23.62 1.06
CA GLY A 319 -8.93 24.03 -0.09
C GLY A 319 -7.67 23.16 -0.26
N THR A 320 -7.15 23.09 -1.49
CA THR A 320 -5.93 22.33 -1.85
C THR A 320 -5.08 23.10 -2.85
N CYS A 321 -3.77 22.84 -2.85
CA CYS A 321 -2.84 23.42 -3.82
C CYS A 321 -2.98 22.78 -5.22
N ILE A 322 -2.78 23.59 -6.27
CA ILE A 322 -2.53 23.14 -7.62
C ILE A 322 -1.02 23.17 -7.86
N GLU A 323 -0.39 22.01 -8.06
CA GLU A 323 1.07 21.91 -8.21
C GLU A 323 1.62 22.67 -9.43
N SER A 324 0.81 22.84 -10.49
CA SER A 324 1.20 23.59 -11.68
C SER A 324 1.04 25.10 -11.54
N GLU A 325 0.31 25.58 -10.52
CA GLU A 325 0.07 27.02 -10.35
C GLU A 325 1.20 27.66 -9.55
N LYS A 326 1.90 28.59 -10.21
CA LYS A 326 3.10 29.27 -9.68
C LYS A 326 2.90 30.78 -9.53
N THR A 327 1.72 31.29 -9.88
CA THR A 327 1.42 32.73 -9.88
C THR A 327 0.70 33.12 -8.59
N PRO A 328 1.28 34.01 -7.76
CA PRO A 328 0.59 34.59 -6.61
C PRO A 328 -0.77 35.19 -6.96
N GLY A 329 -1.78 34.93 -6.12
CA GLY A 329 -3.15 35.43 -6.29
C GLY A 329 -4.00 34.67 -7.32
N ARG A 330 -3.46 33.64 -7.98
CA ARG A 330 -4.28 32.69 -8.75
C ARG A 330 -4.87 31.62 -7.83
N PRO A 331 -6.13 31.18 -8.06
CA PRO A 331 -6.72 30.11 -7.26
C PRO A 331 -5.90 28.82 -7.30
N GLY A 332 -5.73 28.17 -6.16
CA GLY A 332 -4.85 27.00 -6.02
C GLY A 332 -3.35 27.29 -5.85
N TYR A 333 -2.90 28.55 -5.97
CA TYR A 333 -1.51 28.91 -5.69
C TYR A 333 -1.16 28.74 -4.20
N CYS A 334 0.02 28.17 -3.92
CA CYS A 334 0.45 27.86 -2.55
C CYS A 334 1.82 28.41 -2.13
N GLY A 335 2.48 29.24 -2.94
CA GLY A 335 3.80 29.78 -2.59
C GLY A 335 4.95 28.78 -2.74
N THR A 336 6.20 29.26 -2.59
CA THR A 336 7.43 28.45 -2.74
C THR A 336 8.18 28.09 -1.45
N ASN A 337 7.78 28.61 -0.27
CA ASN A 337 8.11 28.18 1.12
C ASN A 337 8.21 29.39 2.08
N ALA A 338 7.47 29.32 3.20
CA ALA A 338 7.65 29.92 4.54
C ALA A 338 7.81 31.45 4.71
N THR A 339 6.77 32.11 5.24
CA THR A 339 6.69 32.83 6.55
C THR A 339 5.53 33.85 6.51
N ASN A 340 4.55 33.67 7.41
CA ASN A 340 3.35 34.49 7.72
C ASN A 340 2.01 33.93 7.19
N GLY A 341 1.04 33.80 8.10
CA GLY A 341 -0.10 32.86 7.99
C GLY A 341 -1.36 33.32 7.26
N GLU A 342 -1.46 34.57 6.77
CA GLU A 342 -2.65 35.06 6.04
C GLU A 342 -2.42 35.24 4.53
N ASP A 343 -1.20 35.60 4.11
CA ASP A 343 -0.82 35.74 2.68
C ASP A 343 -0.66 34.38 1.96
N GLU A 344 -0.65 33.27 2.71
CA GLU A 344 -0.54 31.91 2.17
C GLU A 344 -1.90 31.20 1.96
N ALA A 345 -3.03 31.89 2.18
CA ALA A 345 -4.33 31.26 2.03
C ALA A 345 -4.65 30.98 0.57
N VAL A 346 -5.17 29.78 0.30
CA VAL A 346 -5.54 29.34 -1.05
C VAL A 346 -6.95 29.80 -1.39
N ASP A 347 -7.10 30.47 -2.53
CA ASP A 347 -8.41 30.74 -3.10
C ASP A 347 -8.91 29.48 -3.82
N VAL A 348 -10.14 29.05 -3.50
CA VAL A 348 -10.76 27.84 -4.07
C VAL A 348 -11.67 28.18 -5.24
N GLU A 349 -11.76 27.28 -6.23
CA GLU A 349 -12.64 27.43 -7.41
C GLU A 349 -13.71 26.35 -7.46
N ALA A 350 -14.77 26.54 -8.24
CA ALA A 350 -15.82 25.54 -8.37
C ALA A 350 -15.29 24.15 -8.79
N PHE A 351 -14.25 24.13 -9.64
CA PHE A 351 -13.83 22.92 -10.36
C PHE A 351 -12.45 22.39 -9.99
N GLN A 352 -11.70 23.12 -9.16
CA GLN A 352 -10.33 22.77 -8.77
C GLN A 352 -9.96 23.47 -7.46
N SER A 353 -8.81 23.10 -6.89
CA SER A 353 -8.27 23.69 -5.66
C SER A 353 -9.07 23.43 -4.38
N TRP A 354 -9.90 22.37 -4.34
CA TRP A 354 -10.57 21.91 -3.12
C TRP A 354 -11.01 20.44 -3.22
N GLY A 355 -11.48 19.88 -2.09
CA GLY A 355 -12.14 18.57 -2.05
C GLY A 355 -12.76 18.28 -0.69
N PHE A 356 -13.57 17.20 -0.60
CA PHE A 356 -14.19 16.81 0.65
C PHE A 356 -13.17 16.24 1.62
N CYS A 357 -13.22 16.65 2.88
CA CYS A 357 -12.29 16.17 3.88
C CYS A 357 -12.52 14.70 4.22
N ASN A 358 -11.44 14.00 4.54
CA ASN A 358 -11.50 12.68 5.14
C ASN A 358 -11.80 12.75 6.65
N LYS A 359 -12.18 11.60 7.23
CA LYS A 359 -12.46 11.42 8.66
C LYS A 359 -11.33 11.84 9.60
N HIS A 360 -10.12 12.00 9.08
CA HIS A 360 -8.93 12.35 9.85
C HIS A 360 -8.78 13.84 10.10
N CYS A 361 -9.56 14.67 9.41
CA CYS A 361 -9.54 16.13 9.55
C CYS A 361 -10.26 16.66 10.81
N SER A 362 -11.04 15.82 11.49
CA SER A 362 -11.65 16.16 12.78
C SER A 362 -10.74 15.71 13.94
N ASN A 363 -10.17 16.68 14.66
CA ASN A 363 -9.38 16.68 15.92
C ASN A 363 -8.43 15.53 16.31
N SER A 364 -7.27 15.91 16.82
CA SER A 364 -6.08 15.15 17.21
C SER A 364 -6.28 14.14 18.35
N ASN A 365 -6.89 12.99 18.10
CA ASN A 365 -6.83 11.84 19.02
C ASN A 365 -5.54 11.03 18.84
N PRO A 366 -4.92 10.54 19.93
CA PRO A 366 -3.70 9.74 19.85
C PRO A 366 -3.91 8.48 19.02
N LEU A 367 -2.88 8.11 18.28
CA LEU A 367 -2.83 6.89 17.48
C LEU A 367 -3.02 5.70 18.42
N LYS A 368 -4.01 4.85 18.15
CA LYS A 368 -4.16 3.58 18.86
C LYS A 368 -2.94 2.69 18.56
N ASP A 369 -2.35 2.07 19.56
CA ASP A 369 -1.31 1.03 19.41
C ASP A 369 -1.81 -0.29 18.81
N ILE A 370 -3.01 -0.27 18.22
CA ILE A 370 -3.71 -1.41 17.65
C ILE A 370 -3.33 -1.57 16.17
N LEU A 371 -3.04 -2.81 15.77
CA LEU A 371 -2.80 -3.21 14.39
C LEU A 371 -3.95 -2.78 13.49
N GLN A 372 -3.63 -2.36 12.26
CA GLN A 372 -4.63 -2.01 11.26
C GLN A 372 -4.34 -2.69 9.95
N GLU A 373 -5.36 -2.82 9.11
CA GLU A 373 -5.32 -3.47 7.82
C GLU A 373 -6.01 -2.62 6.75
N VAL A 374 -5.47 -2.68 5.54
CA VAL A 374 -6.09 -2.13 4.34
C VAL A 374 -6.14 -3.16 3.24
N LYS A 375 -7.23 -3.08 2.47
CA LYS A 375 -7.45 -3.83 1.24
C LYS A 375 -7.08 -2.96 0.05
N LEU A 376 -6.18 -3.44 -0.79
CA LEU A 376 -5.69 -2.78 -1.99
C LEU A 376 -5.87 -3.70 -3.20
N GLU A 377 -5.51 -3.20 -4.38
CA GLU A 377 -5.40 -4.00 -5.60
C GLU A 377 -3.98 -3.86 -6.18
N LEU A 378 -3.46 -4.96 -6.74
CA LEU A 378 -2.24 -4.87 -7.54
C LEU A 378 -2.49 -4.02 -8.78
N VAL A 379 -1.59 -3.07 -9.00
CA VAL A 379 -1.61 -2.19 -10.17
C VAL A 379 -1.01 -2.95 -11.36
N PRO A 380 -1.63 -2.90 -12.56
CA PRO A 380 -1.04 -3.46 -13.78
C PRO A 380 0.38 -2.96 -14.04
N ARG A 381 1.25 -3.81 -14.61
CA ARG A 381 2.68 -3.46 -14.82
C ARG A 381 2.87 -2.14 -15.58
N ALA A 382 2.18 -1.98 -16.72
CA ALA A 382 2.26 -0.76 -17.52
C ALA A 382 1.85 0.49 -16.71
N SER A 383 0.76 0.38 -15.94
CA SER A 383 0.30 1.47 -15.07
C SER A 383 1.25 1.71 -13.89
N CYS A 384 1.86 0.68 -13.32
CA CYS A 384 2.84 0.80 -12.24
C CYS A 384 4.10 1.55 -12.70
N GLU A 385 4.55 1.30 -13.94
CA GLU A 385 5.67 2.02 -14.55
C GLU A 385 5.32 3.49 -14.83
N SER A 386 4.12 3.78 -15.31
CA SER A 386 3.68 5.16 -15.60
C SER A 386 3.36 5.97 -14.34
N LEU A 387 2.66 5.36 -13.38
CA LEU A 387 2.25 6.01 -12.11
C LEU A 387 3.41 6.11 -11.12
N GLY A 388 4.42 5.26 -11.26
CA GLY A 388 5.65 5.33 -10.45
C GLY A 388 6.44 6.63 -10.65
N GLY A 389 6.21 7.38 -11.74
CA GLY A 389 6.83 8.67 -12.01
C GLY A 389 8.34 8.69 -11.73
N PHE A 390 8.77 9.64 -10.89
CA PHE A 390 10.17 9.84 -10.46
C PHE A 390 10.75 8.71 -9.57
N MET A 391 9.96 7.71 -9.14
CA MET A 391 10.43 6.65 -8.21
C MET A 391 11.10 5.44 -8.88
N ASN A 392 11.30 5.48 -10.21
CA ASN A 392 12.07 4.50 -11.00
C ASN A 392 11.76 3.04 -10.62
N VAL A 393 10.52 2.61 -10.85
CA VAL A 393 10.02 1.28 -10.48
C VAL A 393 10.47 0.22 -11.48
N SER A 394 10.97 -0.91 -10.99
CA SER A 394 11.30 -2.10 -11.77
C SER A 394 10.25 -3.18 -11.53
N THR A 395 9.26 -3.29 -12.42
CA THR A 395 8.14 -4.25 -12.27
C THR A 395 8.57 -5.73 -12.31
N LYS A 396 9.83 -6.00 -12.63
CA LYS A 396 10.48 -7.30 -12.46
C LYS A 396 10.66 -7.63 -10.97
N THR A 397 11.34 -6.75 -10.24
CA THR A 397 11.73 -6.92 -8.83
C THR A 397 10.72 -6.34 -7.84
N GLU A 398 9.75 -5.58 -8.34
CA GLU A 398 8.82 -4.80 -7.53
C GLU A 398 7.36 -5.00 -8.00
N LEU A 399 6.45 -4.64 -7.12
CA LEU A 399 5.00 -4.60 -7.30
C LEU A 399 4.51 -3.21 -6.89
N CYS A 400 3.47 -2.72 -7.55
CA CYS A 400 2.68 -1.60 -7.07
C CYS A 400 1.33 -2.12 -6.56
N ALA A 401 0.88 -1.60 -5.42
CA ALA A 401 -0.49 -1.82 -4.95
C ALA A 401 -1.10 -0.50 -4.48
N GLY A 402 -2.38 -0.31 -4.74
CA GLY A 402 -3.11 0.87 -4.32
C GLY A 402 -4.60 0.61 -4.25
N HIS A 403 -5.33 1.46 -3.54
CA HIS A 403 -6.79 1.36 -3.53
C HIS A 403 -7.34 1.85 -4.86
N ARG A 404 -7.95 0.94 -5.62
CA ARG A 404 -8.54 1.25 -6.92
C ARG A 404 -9.82 2.06 -6.73
N VAL A 405 -9.82 3.27 -7.27
CA VAL A 405 -10.96 4.17 -7.28
C VAL A 405 -11.53 4.19 -8.69
N PHE A 406 -12.81 3.85 -8.81
CA PHE A 406 -13.57 4.04 -10.04
C PHE A 406 -14.36 5.32 -9.94
N THR A 407 -14.25 6.16 -10.96
CA THR A 407 -15.13 7.32 -11.06
C THR A 407 -15.90 7.26 -12.37
N SER A 408 -17.22 7.24 -12.21
CA SER A 408 -18.19 7.47 -13.26
C SER A 408 -18.33 8.97 -13.51
N ARG A 409 -18.49 9.33 -14.77
CA ARG A 409 -18.84 10.68 -15.21
C ARG A 409 -20.04 10.64 -16.12
N HIS A 410 -20.80 11.73 -16.16
CA HIS A 410 -21.86 11.93 -17.14
C HIS A 410 -21.54 13.17 -17.97
N GLU A 411 -21.86 13.11 -19.25
CA GLU A 411 -21.68 14.24 -20.17
C GLU A 411 -23.05 14.81 -20.56
N TYR A 412 -23.20 16.11 -20.37
CA TYR A 412 -24.38 16.88 -20.77
C TYR A 412 -23.99 17.96 -21.76
N TYR A 413 -24.92 18.29 -22.65
CA TYR A 413 -24.73 19.35 -23.63
C TYR A 413 -25.61 20.54 -23.30
N ALA A 414 -25.08 21.74 -23.49
CA ALA A 414 -25.78 23.00 -23.30
C ALA A 414 -25.75 23.82 -24.61
N ASN A 415 -26.92 24.05 -25.22
CA ASN A 415 -27.02 24.85 -26.45
C ASN A 415 -27.08 26.35 -26.15
N LYS A 416 -26.20 27.14 -26.78
CA LYS A 416 -25.93 28.56 -26.43
C LYS A 416 -26.95 29.56 -27.02
N ASN A 417 -28.05 29.11 -27.61
CA ASN A 417 -29.02 29.99 -28.26
C ASN A 417 -30.01 30.63 -27.27
N SER A 418 -29.49 31.35 -26.27
CA SER A 418 -30.00 32.61 -25.69
C SER A 418 -29.37 32.79 -24.30
N GLU A 419 -29.18 34.04 -23.89
CA GLU A 419 -29.17 34.38 -22.46
C GLU A 419 -30.40 33.72 -21.81
N GLU A 420 -30.21 32.93 -20.74
CA GLU A 420 -31.15 31.92 -20.20
C GLU A 420 -32.65 32.18 -20.42
N PRO A 421 -33.42 31.22 -20.99
CA PRO A 421 -33.90 30.08 -20.17
C PRO A 421 -33.93 28.70 -20.88
N ASP A 422 -33.59 28.59 -22.16
CA ASP A 422 -33.89 27.40 -22.97
C ASP A 422 -32.70 26.45 -23.19
N LEU A 423 -31.79 26.40 -22.20
CA LEU A 423 -30.74 25.39 -22.15
C LEU A 423 -31.37 24.00 -22.06
N SER A 424 -31.48 23.30 -23.19
CA SER A 424 -31.77 21.87 -23.23
C SER A 424 -30.50 21.12 -22.85
N PHE A 425 -30.65 20.18 -21.91
CA PHE A 425 -29.58 19.31 -21.46
C PHE A 425 -29.81 17.93 -22.06
N GLU A 426 -29.05 17.58 -23.10
CA GLU A 426 -29.11 16.24 -23.70
C GLU A 426 -28.05 15.34 -23.04
N ILE A 427 -28.48 14.14 -22.65
CA ILE A 427 -27.64 13.13 -22.01
C ILE A 427 -26.90 12.36 -23.11
N LYS A 428 -25.57 12.47 -23.17
CA LYS A 428 -24.74 11.43 -23.78
C LYS A 428 -24.14 10.64 -22.63
N ALA A 429 -24.90 9.69 -22.09
CA ALA A 429 -24.41 8.83 -21.03
C ALA A 429 -23.33 7.91 -21.60
N LYS A 430 -22.08 8.39 -21.56
CA LYS A 430 -20.91 7.55 -21.69
C LYS A 430 -20.45 7.31 -20.27
N ASP A 431 -20.76 6.13 -19.72
CA ASP A 431 -20.19 5.66 -18.46
C ASP A 431 -18.69 5.38 -18.69
N GLU A 432 -17.93 6.46 -18.86
CA GLU A 432 -16.48 6.38 -18.88
C GLU A 432 -16.01 6.25 -17.44
N ARG A 433 -15.46 5.08 -17.14
CA ARG A 433 -14.88 4.79 -15.85
C ARG A 433 -13.41 5.16 -15.90
N GLU A 434 -13.09 6.34 -15.37
CA GLU A 434 -11.70 6.66 -15.07
C GLU A 434 -11.26 5.80 -13.88
N VAL A 435 -10.10 5.15 -14.02
CA VAL A 435 -9.48 4.36 -12.96
C VAL A 435 -8.32 5.16 -12.40
N SER A 436 -8.34 5.41 -11.10
CA SER A 436 -7.21 6.00 -10.37
C SER A 436 -6.89 5.15 -9.15
N TYR A 437 -5.72 5.38 -8.54
CA TYR A 437 -5.30 4.67 -7.34
C TYR A 437 -5.03 5.66 -6.20
N GLY A 438 -5.57 5.43 -5.00
CA GLY A 438 -5.30 6.31 -3.86
C GLY A 438 -6.39 6.26 -2.79
N GLY A 439 -6.24 7.06 -1.74
CA GLY A 439 -7.19 7.17 -0.63
C GLY A 439 -7.04 6.11 0.45
N LYS A 440 -6.39 4.97 0.16
CA LYS A 440 -5.95 4.00 1.18
C LYS A 440 -4.59 3.43 0.82
N ASP A 441 -3.73 3.26 1.83
CA ASP A 441 -2.36 2.79 1.64
C ASP A 441 -1.66 2.46 2.97
N ALA A 442 -0.59 1.66 2.88
CA ALA A 442 0.40 1.53 3.95
C ALA A 442 1.17 2.85 4.12
N CYS A 443 1.83 3.05 5.27
CA CYS A 443 2.52 4.30 5.54
C CYS A 443 3.78 4.11 6.40
N VAL A 444 4.36 5.23 6.84
CA VAL A 444 5.59 5.28 7.63
C VAL A 444 5.51 4.35 8.84
N GLY A 445 6.47 3.41 8.94
CA GLY A 445 6.53 2.41 10.01
C GLY A 445 5.86 1.06 9.67
N ASP A 446 5.10 0.97 8.57
CA ASP A 446 4.66 -0.31 8.00
C ASP A 446 5.73 -0.97 7.12
N SER A 447 6.78 -0.21 6.77
CA SER A 447 7.96 -0.68 6.01
C SER A 447 8.47 -2.02 6.51
N GLY A 448 8.74 -2.94 5.59
CA GLY A 448 9.16 -4.31 5.91
C GLY A 448 8.01 -5.28 6.22
N GLY A 449 6.79 -4.78 6.45
CA GLY A 449 5.61 -5.62 6.63
C GLY A 449 5.23 -6.39 5.35
N PRO A 450 4.41 -7.45 5.47
CA PRO A 450 3.98 -8.24 4.32
C PRO A 450 2.86 -7.57 3.52
N LEU A 451 2.95 -7.68 2.20
CA LEU A 451 1.82 -7.61 1.27
C LEU A 451 1.40 -9.04 0.92
N TRP A 452 0.13 -9.39 1.14
CA TRP A 452 -0.32 -10.77 0.93
C TRP A 452 -1.63 -10.91 0.16
N LYS A 453 -1.85 -12.13 -0.32
CA LYS A 453 -3.11 -12.58 -0.92
C LYS A 453 -3.72 -13.73 -0.14
N TRP A 454 -5.04 -13.70 -0.03
CA TRP A 454 -5.82 -14.84 0.46
C TRP A 454 -6.07 -15.82 -0.68
N ILE A 455 -5.63 -17.07 -0.54
CA ILE A 455 -5.82 -18.13 -1.55
C ILE A 455 -6.53 -19.32 -0.93
N GLY A 456 -7.55 -19.84 -1.63
CA GLY A 456 -8.38 -20.96 -1.20
C GLY A 456 -9.84 -20.55 -0.94
N LYS A 457 -10.79 -21.45 -1.26
CA LYS A 457 -12.23 -21.14 -1.20
C LYS A 457 -12.84 -21.30 0.20
N LYS A 458 -12.61 -22.45 0.86
CA LYS A 458 -13.26 -22.79 2.15
C LYS A 458 -12.44 -22.36 3.38
N ARG A 459 -11.11 -22.46 3.29
CA ARG A 459 -10.16 -22.11 4.34
C ARG A 459 -9.04 -21.33 3.68
N PRO A 460 -9.25 -20.05 3.35
CA PRO A 460 -8.24 -19.25 2.67
C PRO A 460 -6.99 -19.14 3.55
N ARG A 461 -5.82 -19.16 2.92
CA ARG A 461 -4.53 -18.94 3.58
C ARG A 461 -3.88 -17.68 3.02
N ALA A 462 -3.18 -16.94 3.87
CA ALA A 462 -2.41 -15.77 3.49
C ALA A 462 -1.04 -16.19 2.92
N PHE A 463 -0.74 -15.72 1.71
CA PHE A 463 0.54 -15.93 1.03
C PHE A 463 1.23 -14.59 0.83
N ALA A 464 2.46 -14.46 1.34
CA ALA A 464 3.26 -13.24 1.17
C ALA A 464 3.71 -13.14 -0.29
N ILE A 465 3.33 -12.04 -0.95
CA ILE A 465 3.69 -11.77 -2.34
C ILE A 465 4.63 -10.58 -2.47
N GLY A 466 4.67 -9.71 -1.46
CA GLY A 466 5.53 -8.55 -1.43
C GLY A 466 5.95 -8.15 -0.02
N VAL A 467 6.96 -7.30 0.07
CA VAL A 467 7.42 -6.64 1.30
C VAL A 467 7.23 -5.13 1.12
N VAL A 468 6.60 -4.45 2.07
CA VAL A 468 6.40 -2.98 2.04
C VAL A 468 7.78 -2.31 1.94
N SER A 469 8.01 -1.51 0.89
CA SER A 469 9.30 -0.85 0.65
C SER A 469 9.19 0.66 0.77
N ARG A 470 8.64 1.35 -0.25
CA ARG A 470 8.62 2.82 -0.34
C ARG A 470 7.36 3.34 -1.04
N GLY A 471 7.18 4.66 -1.04
CA GLY A 471 6.02 5.35 -1.63
C GLY A 471 6.24 6.86 -1.73
N LYS A 472 5.46 7.56 -2.57
CA LYS A 472 5.47 9.04 -2.64
C LYS A 472 4.32 9.60 -1.81
N GLY A 473 4.59 9.78 -0.53
CA GLY A 473 3.54 10.03 0.46
C GLY A 473 2.64 8.81 0.64
N CYS A 474 1.62 8.94 1.48
CA CYS A 474 0.73 7.82 1.80
C CYS A 474 -0.65 8.05 1.19
N ALA A 475 -1.14 7.09 0.41
CA ALA A 475 -2.48 7.11 -0.17
C ALA A 475 -2.79 8.33 -1.06
N ARG A 476 -1.77 8.99 -1.61
CA ARG A 476 -1.98 10.11 -2.54
C ARG A 476 -2.55 9.61 -3.85
N LYS A 477 -3.32 10.46 -4.53
CA LYS A 477 -3.85 10.16 -5.87
C LYS A 477 -2.70 9.75 -6.80
N ASP A 478 -2.87 8.61 -7.46
CA ASP A 478 -2.01 8.06 -8.49
C ASP A 478 -0.54 7.85 -8.05
N ASN A 479 -0.33 7.68 -6.74
CA ASN A 479 0.96 7.33 -6.15
C ASN A 479 0.79 6.04 -5.32
N PRO A 480 0.71 4.87 -5.97
CA PRO A 480 0.57 3.60 -5.26
C PRO A 480 1.83 3.27 -4.44
N GLY A 481 1.65 2.48 -3.38
CA GLY A 481 2.77 1.92 -2.62
C GLY A 481 3.60 0.97 -3.47
N ILE A 482 4.93 0.97 -3.25
CA ILE A 482 5.89 0.07 -3.91
C ILE A 482 6.30 -1.02 -2.92
N TYR A 483 6.30 -2.26 -3.41
CA TYR A 483 6.59 -3.45 -2.63
C TYR A 483 7.65 -4.29 -3.34
N THR A 484 8.64 -4.79 -2.60
CA THR A 484 9.62 -5.75 -3.13
C THR A 484 8.92 -7.06 -3.44
N ARG A 485 9.02 -7.56 -4.69
CA ARG A 485 8.33 -8.79 -5.15
C ARG A 485 9.01 -10.04 -4.58
N VAL A 486 8.38 -10.70 -3.62
CA VAL A 486 8.94 -11.87 -2.91
C VAL A 486 9.31 -13.03 -3.86
N LYS A 487 8.52 -13.25 -4.91
CA LYS A 487 8.72 -14.35 -5.87
C LYS A 487 10.14 -14.46 -6.42
N LEU A 488 10.81 -13.33 -6.68
CA LEU A 488 12.16 -13.34 -7.25
C LEU A 488 13.27 -13.67 -6.24
N TYR A 489 12.95 -13.63 -4.95
CA TYR A 489 13.92 -13.85 -3.88
C TYR A 489 13.69 -15.16 -3.14
N LEU A 490 12.75 -16.00 -3.58
CA LEU A 490 12.46 -17.28 -2.92
C LEU A 490 13.70 -18.16 -2.81
N ASP A 491 14.47 -18.35 -3.88
CA ASP A 491 15.69 -19.18 -3.83
C ASP A 491 16.69 -18.63 -2.80
N TRP A 492 16.84 -17.30 -2.72
CA TRP A 492 17.68 -16.65 -1.71
C TRP A 492 17.11 -16.81 -0.29
N ILE A 493 15.80 -16.65 -0.10
CA ILE A 493 15.13 -16.86 1.19
C ILE A 493 15.36 -18.30 1.66
N PHE A 494 15.13 -19.28 0.79
CA PHE A 494 15.29 -20.70 1.12
C PHE A 494 16.74 -21.10 1.36
N ALA A 495 17.71 -20.49 0.66
CA ALA A 495 19.12 -20.75 0.91
C ALA A 495 19.58 -20.34 2.32
N HIS A 496 18.92 -19.35 2.94
CA HIS A 496 19.31 -18.83 4.26
C HIS A 496 18.36 -19.27 5.39
N ALA A 497 17.08 -19.43 5.09
CA ALA A 497 16.01 -19.68 6.06
C ALA A 497 15.19 -20.96 5.75
N GLY A 498 15.61 -21.77 4.76
CA GLY A 498 14.87 -22.94 4.28
C GLY A 498 14.96 -24.20 5.16
N ASP A 499 15.90 -24.23 6.11
CA ASP A 499 16.19 -25.43 6.91
C ASP A 499 15.08 -25.78 7.91
N ASP A 500 14.26 -24.80 8.27
CA ASP A 500 13.10 -25.00 9.13
C ASP A 500 11.89 -25.46 8.29
N LYS A 501 11.26 -26.57 8.71
CA LYS A 501 10.17 -27.34 8.06
C LYS A 501 8.89 -26.55 7.71
N CYS A 502 8.91 -25.22 7.82
CA CYS A 502 7.79 -24.31 7.71
C CYS A 502 8.07 -23.07 6.83
N SER A 503 9.21 -23.05 6.14
CA SER A 503 9.54 -22.01 5.16
C SER A 503 8.92 -22.30 3.81
#